data_AF-A0A2D6E6R2-F1
#
_entry.id   AF-A0A2D6E6R2-F1
#
_cell.length_a   1.000
_cell.length_b   1.000
_cell.length_c   1.000
_cell.angle_alpha   90.00
_cell.angle_beta   90.00
_cell.angle_gamma   90.00
#
_symmetry.space_group_name_H-M   'P 1'
#
loop_
_entity.id
_entity.type
_entity.pdbx_description
1 polymer ?
#
loop_
_entity_poly.entity_id
_entity_poly.type
_entity_poly.pdbx_seq_one_letter_code
_entity_poly.pdbx_strand_id
1 'polypeptide(L)'
;MVKRILALYLISFFIFPPIAFADEAEEAPVSYEIVTLKKGDPAPFDGIFLSPQAAAKVLTEKKFEDAECDLRVEYELQIQRAQFQLQLDFKDVEIHSWKDKYESMMILKSDEITRLQEFAMQPKPASGPLFVALGFAIGTATSLGVFAISMEIVR
;
A
#
# COMPACT_ATOMS: atom_id res chain seq x y z
N MET A 1 -26.45 -34.79 -36.78
CA MET A 1 -26.78 -34.72 -35.35
C MET A 1 -25.84 -35.55 -34.47
N VAL A 2 -25.37 -36.72 -34.91
CA VAL A 2 -24.44 -37.61 -34.18
C VAL A 2 -23.16 -36.92 -33.68
N LYS A 3 -22.52 -36.06 -34.49
CA LYS A 3 -21.31 -35.32 -34.08
C LYS A 3 -21.53 -34.35 -32.91
N ARG A 4 -22.73 -33.75 -32.80
CA ARG A 4 -23.08 -32.84 -31.70
C ARG A 4 -23.36 -33.60 -30.41
N ILE A 5 -23.97 -34.78 -30.52
CA ILE A 5 -24.22 -35.67 -29.38
C ILE A 5 -22.90 -36.22 -28.83
N LEU A 6 -21.97 -36.61 -29.71
CA LEU A 6 -20.65 -37.09 -29.31
C LEU A 6 -19.80 -35.99 -28.64
N ALA A 7 -19.87 -34.76 -29.12
CA ALA A 7 -19.20 -33.62 -28.49
C ALA A 7 -19.74 -33.33 -27.08
N LEU A 8 -21.06 -33.39 -26.89
CA LEU A 8 -21.67 -33.20 -25.56
C LEU A 8 -21.27 -34.30 -24.57
N TYR A 9 -21.12 -35.54 -25.04
CA TYR A 9 -20.67 -36.67 -24.21
C TYR A 9 -19.22 -36.50 -23.74
N LEU A 10 -18.35 -35.98 -24.61
CA LEU A 10 -16.93 -35.75 -24.31
C LEU A 10 -16.75 -34.61 -23.29
N ILE A 11 -17.56 -33.55 -23.39
CA ILE A 11 -17.55 -32.43 -22.44
C ILE A 11 -18.06 -32.89 -21.06
N SER A 12 -19.07 -33.75 -21.01
CA SER A 12 -19.60 -34.32 -19.76
C SER A 12 -18.52 -35.09 -18.98
N PHE A 13 -17.68 -35.86 -19.69
CA PHE A 13 -16.59 -36.64 -19.09
C PHE A 13 -15.45 -35.76 -18.54
N PHE A 14 -15.32 -34.52 -19.01
CA PHE A 14 -14.33 -33.56 -18.51
C PHE A 14 -14.78 -32.83 -17.24
N ILE A 15 -16.10 -32.71 -17.05
CA ILE A 15 -16.69 -32.04 -15.88
C ILE A 15 -16.79 -33.01 -14.68
N PHE A 16 -16.95 -34.31 -14.95
CA PHE A 16 -16.93 -35.36 -13.95
C PHE A 16 -15.72 -36.27 -14.17
N PRO A 17 -14.53 -35.93 -13.60
CA PRO A 17 -13.44 -36.90 -13.58
C PRO A 17 -13.92 -38.16 -12.86
N PRO A 18 -13.55 -39.36 -13.34
CA PRO A 18 -13.82 -40.59 -12.60
C PRO A 18 -13.15 -40.46 -11.24
N ILE A 19 -13.94 -40.62 -10.18
CA ILE A 19 -13.43 -40.73 -8.82
C ILE A 19 -12.61 -42.02 -8.81
N ALA A 20 -11.28 -41.86 -8.92
CA ALA A 20 -10.36 -42.96 -8.72
C ALA A 20 -10.34 -43.25 -7.22
N PHE A 21 -11.03 -44.32 -6.82
CA PHE A 21 -10.74 -44.94 -5.54
C PHE A 21 -9.33 -45.51 -5.67
N ALA A 22 -8.36 -44.88 -5.01
CA ALA A 22 -7.06 -45.48 -4.79
C ALA A 22 -7.31 -46.71 -3.91
N ASP A 23 -7.07 -47.89 -4.46
CA ASP A 23 -6.97 -49.11 -3.68
C ASP A 23 -5.70 -48.94 -2.83
N GLU A 24 -5.86 -48.63 -1.55
CA GLU A 24 -4.77 -48.60 -0.59
C GLU A 24 -4.26 -50.03 -0.48
N ALA A 25 -3.23 -50.36 -1.28
CA ALA A 25 -2.49 -51.59 -1.11
C ALA A 25 -2.03 -51.65 0.34
N GLU A 26 -2.57 -52.60 1.10
CA GLU A 26 -2.15 -52.88 2.48
C GLU A 26 -0.63 -53.09 2.49
N GLU A 27 0.11 -52.04 2.86
CA GLU A 27 1.53 -52.14 3.13
C GLU A 27 1.71 -53.10 4.30
N ALA A 28 2.37 -54.23 4.06
CA ALA A 28 2.72 -55.19 5.10
C ALA A 28 3.34 -54.45 6.29
N PRO A 29 3.00 -54.79 7.55
CA PRO A 29 3.47 -54.05 8.71
C PRO A 29 5.00 -54.07 8.76
N VAL A 30 5.62 -52.94 8.41
CA VAL A 30 7.08 -52.78 8.44
C VAL A 30 7.49 -52.74 9.91
N SER A 31 7.94 -53.86 10.47
CA SER A 31 8.36 -53.93 11.86
C SER A 31 9.73 -53.26 12.04
N TYR A 32 9.73 -52.05 12.59
CA TYR A 32 10.93 -51.34 12.99
C TYR A 32 11.46 -51.90 14.31
N GLU A 33 12.49 -52.74 14.23
CA GLU A 33 13.16 -53.24 15.43
C GLU A 33 14.24 -52.24 15.88
N ILE A 34 14.15 -51.83 17.15
CA ILE A 34 15.08 -50.94 17.84
C ILE A 34 15.55 -51.67 19.10
N VAL A 35 16.82 -52.08 19.13
CA VAL A 35 17.40 -52.81 20.27
C VAL A 35 18.38 -51.90 21.00
N THR A 36 18.18 -51.73 22.30
CA THR A 36 19.14 -51.00 23.16
C THR A 36 20.07 -52.00 23.83
N LEU A 37 21.37 -51.84 23.63
CA LEU A 37 22.42 -52.72 24.15
C LEU A 37 23.12 -52.06 25.34
N LYS A 38 23.37 -52.85 26.38
CA LYS A 38 24.09 -52.44 27.60
C LYS A 38 25.30 -53.33 27.85
N LYS A 39 26.21 -52.83 28.67
CA LYS A 39 27.46 -53.50 29.03
C LYS A 39 27.18 -54.86 29.66
N GLY A 40 27.43 -55.93 28.91
CA GLY A 40 27.12 -57.32 29.29
C GLY A 40 26.31 -58.10 28.23
N ASP A 41 25.74 -57.42 27.25
CA ASP A 41 25.07 -58.02 26.09
C ASP A 41 26.09 -58.63 25.09
N PRO A 42 25.69 -59.53 24.17
CA PRO A 42 26.61 -60.23 23.26
C PRO A 42 27.38 -59.32 22.29
N ALA A 43 27.01 -58.05 22.19
CA ALA A 43 27.69 -57.06 21.36
C ALA A 43 28.83 -56.36 22.15
N PRO A 44 29.99 -56.12 21.53
CA PRO A 44 31.17 -55.56 22.20
C PRO A 44 31.09 -54.05 22.51
N PHE A 45 29.96 -53.39 22.24
CA PHE A 45 29.75 -51.96 22.44
C PHE A 45 28.34 -51.65 22.95
N ASP A 46 28.24 -50.59 23.74
CA ASP A 46 26.97 -50.02 24.19
C ASP A 46 26.38 -49.14 23.08
N GLY A 47 25.07 -49.24 22.82
CA GLY A 47 24.44 -48.44 21.76
C GLY A 47 23.00 -48.82 21.44
N ILE A 48 22.44 -48.13 20.43
CA ILE A 48 21.11 -48.41 19.89
C ILE A 48 21.28 -49.02 18.50
N PHE A 49 20.81 -50.24 18.32
CA PHE A 49 20.78 -50.92 17.04
C PHE A 49 19.46 -50.63 16.33
N LEU A 50 19.56 -50.08 15.13
CA LEU A 50 18.43 -49.85 14.25
C LEU A 50 18.45 -50.89 13.14
N SER A 51 17.31 -51.56 12.91
CA SER A 51 17.12 -52.31 11.66
C SER A 51 17.36 -51.39 10.44
N PRO A 52 17.81 -51.91 9.28
CA PRO A 52 18.06 -51.09 8.10
C PRO A 52 16.87 -50.21 7.69
N GLN A 53 15.65 -50.71 7.90
CA GLN A 53 14.40 -50.00 7.65
C GLN A 53 14.18 -48.87 8.67
N ALA A 54 14.43 -49.11 9.97
CA ALA A 54 14.36 -48.07 10.99
C ALA A 54 15.44 -46.99 10.79
N ALA A 55 16.66 -47.38 10.40
CA ALA A 55 17.73 -46.44 10.07
C ALA A 55 17.40 -45.60 8.84
N ALA A 56 16.84 -46.20 7.79
CA ALA A 56 16.36 -45.49 6.61
C ALA A 56 15.26 -44.49 6.98
N LYS A 57 14.28 -44.90 7.80
CA LYS A 57 13.18 -44.05 8.28
C LYS A 57 13.69 -42.84 9.04
N VAL A 58 14.56 -43.03 10.04
CA VAL A 58 15.14 -41.91 10.82
C VAL A 58 15.92 -40.95 9.92
N LEU A 59 16.69 -41.47 8.95
CA LEU A 59 17.44 -40.64 8.02
C LEU A 59 16.52 -39.87 7.07
N THR A 60 15.44 -40.49 6.60
CA THR A 60 14.46 -39.81 5.74
C THR A 60 13.67 -38.76 6.51
N GLU A 61 13.18 -39.08 7.71
CA GLU A 61 12.44 -38.16 8.56
C GLU A 61 13.28 -36.93 8.88
N LYS A 62 14.55 -37.11 9.25
CA LYS A 62 15.45 -35.98 9.48
C LYS A 62 15.59 -35.08 8.23
N LYS A 63 15.74 -35.67 7.04
CA LYS A 63 15.85 -34.89 5.79
C LYS A 63 14.56 -34.13 5.48
N PHE A 64 13.41 -34.72 5.74
CA PHE A 64 12.12 -34.05 5.56
C PHE A 64 11.92 -32.94 6.59
N GLU A 65 12.29 -33.16 7.85
CA GLU A 65 12.24 -32.16 8.90
C GLU A 65 13.13 -30.95 8.59
N ASP A 66 14.36 -31.17 8.14
CA ASP A 66 15.28 -30.11 7.71
C ASP A 66 14.66 -29.30 6.55
N ALA A 67 14.10 -29.98 5.54
CA ALA A 67 13.46 -29.34 4.39
C ALA A 67 12.19 -28.56 4.77
N GLU A 68 11.38 -29.08 5.68
CA GLU A 68 10.19 -28.39 6.19
C GLU A 68 10.55 -27.14 6.99
N CYS A 69 11.62 -27.22 7.80
CA CYS A 69 12.14 -26.09 8.54
C CYS A 69 12.59 -24.98 7.59
N ASP A 70 13.41 -25.32 6.59
CA ASP A 70 13.90 -24.38 5.58
C ASP A 70 12.74 -23.73 4.80
N LEU A 71 11.75 -24.54 4.41
CA LEU A 71 10.56 -24.04 3.69
C LEU A 71 9.74 -23.08 4.55
N ARG A 72 9.59 -23.37 5.85
CA ARG A 72 8.90 -22.48 6.79
C ARG A 72 9.64 -21.16 6.97
N VAL A 73 10.96 -21.22 7.16
CA VAL A 73 11.79 -20.02 7.33
C VAL A 73 11.73 -19.15 6.08
N GLU A 74 11.85 -19.73 4.89
CA GLU A 74 11.78 -19.00 3.63
C GLU A 74 10.38 -18.38 3.43
N TYR A 75 9.31 -19.10 3.76
CA TYR A 75 7.94 -18.58 3.68
C TYR A 75 7.75 -17.34 4.57
N GLU A 76 8.15 -17.42 5.85
CA GLU A 76 8.06 -16.29 6.79
C GLU A 76 8.93 -15.11 6.32
N LEU A 77 10.14 -15.39 5.81
CA LEU A 77 11.03 -14.36 5.26
C LEU A 77 10.42 -13.67 4.04
N GLN A 78 9.74 -14.41 3.16
CA GLN A 78 9.05 -13.85 1.99
C GLN A 78 7.87 -12.98 2.39
N ILE A 79 7.06 -13.39 3.36
CA ILE A 79 5.98 -12.57 3.91
C ILE A 79 6.57 -11.27 4.47
N GLN A 80 7.61 -11.37 5.29
CA GLN A 80 8.23 -10.21 5.91
C GLN A 80 8.82 -9.25 4.86
N ARG A 81 9.47 -9.80 3.82
CA ARG A 81 9.98 -9.03 2.68
C ARG A 81 8.86 -8.31 1.95
N ALA A 82 7.75 -9.00 1.66
CA ALA A 82 6.59 -8.41 0.99
C ALA A 82 5.96 -7.27 1.82
N GLN A 83 5.85 -7.45 3.14
CA GLN A 83 5.35 -6.41 4.04
C GLN A 83 6.26 -5.18 4.06
N PHE A 84 7.58 -5.37 4.15
CA PHE A 84 8.52 -4.25 4.11
C PHE A 84 8.53 -3.56 2.74
N GLN A 85 8.45 -4.31 1.64
CA GLN A 85 8.35 -3.74 0.31
C GLN A 85 7.10 -2.86 0.18
N LEU A 86 5.95 -3.37 0.63
CA LEU A 86 4.70 -2.60 0.64
C LEU A 86 4.82 -1.31 1.47
N GLN A 87 5.47 -1.36 2.63
CA GLN A 87 5.69 -0.18 3.47
C GLN A 87 6.60 0.85 2.78
N LEU A 88 7.67 0.40 2.12
CA LEU A 88 8.57 1.26 1.37
C LEU A 88 7.85 1.92 0.19
N ASP A 89 7.14 1.13 -0.61
CA ASP A 89 6.38 1.62 -1.76
C ASP A 89 5.31 2.64 -1.32
N PHE A 90 4.61 2.37 -0.22
CA PHE A 90 3.64 3.30 0.35
C PHE A 90 4.30 4.62 0.78
N LYS A 91 5.47 4.54 1.44
CA LYS A 91 6.20 5.74 1.86
C LYS A 91 6.72 6.54 0.68
N ASP A 92 7.16 5.88 -0.38
CA ASP A 92 7.62 6.53 -1.60
C ASP A 92 6.47 7.28 -2.29
N VAL A 93 5.30 6.64 -2.44
CA VAL A 93 4.08 7.28 -2.94
C VAL A 93 3.67 8.47 -2.07
N GLU A 94 3.73 8.32 -0.75
CA GLU A 94 3.43 9.41 0.18
C GLU A 94 4.36 10.61 -0.06
N ILE A 95 5.68 10.39 -0.09
CA ILE A 95 6.68 11.44 -0.33
C ILE A 95 6.44 12.13 -1.68
N HIS A 96 6.25 11.36 -2.75
CA HIS A 96 5.96 11.90 -4.07
C HIS A 96 4.68 12.73 -4.08
N SER A 97 3.61 12.25 -3.45
CA SER A 97 2.35 12.99 -3.37
C SER A 97 2.48 14.32 -2.62
N TRP A 98 3.26 14.34 -1.53
CA TRP A 98 3.52 15.56 -0.77
C TRP A 98 4.37 16.55 -1.57
N LYS A 99 5.36 16.06 -2.30
CA LYS A 99 6.21 16.86 -3.18
C LYS A 99 5.38 17.52 -4.28
N ASP A 100 4.56 16.75 -5.00
CA ASP A 100 3.73 17.24 -6.10
C ASP A 100 2.70 18.27 -5.61
N LYS A 101 2.10 18.02 -4.43
CA LYS A 101 1.18 18.96 -3.79
C LYS A 101 1.88 20.26 -3.40
N TYR A 102 3.09 20.17 -2.84
CA TYR A 102 3.86 21.35 -2.47
C TYR A 102 4.27 22.17 -3.68
N GLU A 103 4.76 21.51 -4.74
CA GLU A 103 5.12 22.16 -6.00
C GLU A 103 3.93 22.87 -6.64
N SER A 104 2.78 22.18 -6.74
CA SER A 104 1.53 22.77 -7.25
C SER A 104 1.08 23.98 -6.44
N MET A 105 1.19 23.90 -5.10
CA MET A 105 0.85 25.00 -4.21
C MET A 105 1.82 26.18 -4.32
N MET A 106 3.11 25.91 -4.53
CA MET A 106 4.12 26.95 -4.76
C MET A 106 3.84 27.69 -6.06
N ILE A 107 3.56 26.97 -7.15
CA ILE A 107 3.18 27.56 -8.45
C ILE A 107 1.96 28.46 -8.26
N LEU A 108 0.89 27.95 -7.65
CA LEU A 108 -0.34 28.74 -7.42
C LEU A 108 -0.10 29.99 -6.58
N LYS A 109 0.74 29.89 -5.54
CA LYS A 109 1.12 31.05 -4.72
C LYS A 109 1.91 32.08 -5.51
N SER A 110 2.87 31.63 -6.32
CA SER A 110 3.66 32.51 -7.18
C SER A 110 2.77 33.23 -8.19
N ASP A 111 1.84 32.53 -8.84
CA ASP A 111 0.89 33.13 -9.78
C ASP A 111 0.00 34.17 -9.11
N GLU A 112 -0.51 33.89 -7.91
CA GLU A 112 -1.34 34.85 -7.18
C GLU A 112 -0.53 36.08 -6.73
N ILE A 113 0.74 35.90 -6.32
CA ILE A 113 1.64 37.03 -6.03
C ILE A 113 1.82 37.90 -7.27
N THR A 114 2.09 37.29 -8.43
CA THR A 114 2.24 38.03 -9.69
C THR A 114 0.96 38.78 -10.06
N ARG A 115 -0.20 38.13 -9.91
CA ARG A 115 -1.51 38.74 -10.17
C ARG A 115 -1.79 39.94 -9.25
N LEU A 116 -1.54 39.78 -7.95
CA LEU A 116 -1.72 40.85 -6.96
C LEU A 116 -0.74 42.00 -7.20
N GLN A 117 0.50 41.70 -7.56
CA GLN A 117 1.50 42.69 -7.91
C GLN A 117 1.10 43.48 -9.17
N GLU A 118 0.58 42.79 -10.19
CA GLU A 118 0.05 43.45 -11.40
C GLU A 118 -1.10 44.40 -11.06
N PHE A 119 -2.07 43.96 -10.25
CA PHE A 119 -3.16 44.82 -9.78
C PHE A 119 -2.66 46.00 -8.93
N ALA A 120 -1.59 45.83 -8.15
CA ALA A 120 -1.00 46.89 -7.35
C ALA A 120 -0.20 47.90 -8.21
N MET A 121 0.42 47.44 -9.29
CA MET A 121 1.22 48.25 -10.22
C MET A 121 0.39 48.90 -11.33
N GLN A 122 -0.88 48.49 -11.53
CA GLN A 122 -1.78 49.19 -12.43
C GLN A 122 -1.91 50.67 -12.00
N PRO A 123 -1.59 51.62 -12.90
CA PRO A 123 -1.64 53.03 -12.56
C PRO A 123 -3.09 53.40 -12.23
N LYS A 124 -3.34 53.79 -10.96
CA LYS A 124 -4.63 54.36 -10.57
C LYS A 124 -4.95 55.52 -11.52
N PRO A 125 -6.20 55.65 -12.00
CA PRO A 125 -6.54 56.70 -12.94
C PRO A 125 -6.13 58.06 -12.37
N ALA A 126 -5.51 58.90 -13.21
CA ALA A 126 -4.99 60.22 -12.85
C ALA A 126 -6.06 61.20 -12.32
N SER A 127 -7.31 60.76 -12.22
CA SER A 127 -8.44 61.45 -11.61
C SER A 127 -8.43 61.45 -10.08
N GLY A 128 -7.52 60.73 -9.41
CA GLY A 128 -7.42 60.72 -7.94
C GLY A 128 -7.37 62.14 -7.33
N PRO A 129 -6.42 63.01 -7.77
CA PRO A 129 -6.38 64.42 -7.35
C PRO A 129 -7.64 65.22 -7.72
N LEU A 130 -8.29 64.90 -8.84
CA LEU A 130 -9.52 65.58 -9.29
C LEU A 130 -10.70 65.26 -8.37
N PHE A 131 -10.87 64.01 -7.95
CA PHE A 131 -11.92 63.62 -6.99
C PHE A 131 -11.67 64.23 -5.61
N VAL A 132 -10.42 64.34 -5.18
CA VAL A 132 -10.06 65.03 -3.93
C VAL A 132 -10.38 66.53 -4.02
N ALA A 133 -10.00 67.19 -5.12
CA ALA A 133 -10.29 68.61 -5.35
C ALA A 133 -11.80 68.89 -5.44
N LEU A 134 -12.56 68.01 -6.09
CA LEU A 134 -14.01 68.10 -6.18
C LEU A 134 -14.67 68.00 -4.79
N GLY A 135 -14.24 67.05 -3.97
CA GLY A 135 -14.73 66.90 -2.59
C GLY A 135 -14.44 68.14 -1.75
N PHE A 136 -13.23 68.71 -1.86
CA PHE A 136 -12.86 69.95 -1.18
C PHE A 136 -13.75 71.12 -1.63
N ALA A 137 -13.92 71.31 -2.94
CA ALA A 137 -14.72 72.40 -3.50
C ALA A 137 -16.19 72.34 -3.02
N ILE A 138 -16.80 71.16 -3.07
CA ILE A 138 -18.19 70.94 -2.59
C ILE A 138 -18.29 71.25 -1.09
N GLY A 139 -17.32 70.79 -0.28
CA GLY A 139 -17.29 71.06 1.15
C GLY A 139 -17.20 72.55 1.47
N THR A 140 -16.31 73.28 0.79
CA THR A 140 -16.17 74.73 0.94
C THR A 140 -17.43 75.48 0.51
N ALA A 141 -18.04 75.12 -0.62
CA ALA A 141 -19.27 75.75 -1.08
C ALA A 141 -20.43 75.52 -0.10
N THR A 142 -20.53 74.31 0.45
CA THR A 142 -21.56 73.95 1.43
C THR A 142 -21.38 74.76 2.73
N SER A 143 -20.15 74.89 3.23
CA SER A 143 -19.85 75.67 4.43
C SER A 143 -20.18 77.15 4.25
N LEU A 144 -19.85 77.74 3.10
CA LEU A 144 -20.20 79.13 2.78
C LEU A 144 -21.71 79.32 2.66
N GLY A 145 -22.43 78.37 2.04
CA GLY A 145 -23.89 78.41 1.94
C GLY A 145 -24.57 78.38 3.31
N VAL A 146 -24.13 77.47 4.20
CA VAL A 146 -24.64 77.40 5.58
C VAL A 146 -24.35 78.69 6.34
N PHE A 147 -23.15 79.27 6.18
CA PHE A 147 -22.79 80.53 6.83
C PHE A 147 -23.66 81.70 6.34
N ALA A 148 -23.91 81.80 5.04
CA ALA A 148 -24.76 82.85 4.46
C ALA A 148 -26.21 82.76 4.95
N ILE A 149 -26.79 81.56 4.96
CA ILE A 149 -28.13 81.30 5.50
C ILE A 149 -28.18 81.68 7.00
N SER A 150 -27.15 81.33 7.77
CA SER A 150 -27.11 81.65 9.20
C SER A 150 -27.05 83.15 9.48
N MET A 151 -26.33 83.91 8.64
CA MET A 151 -26.22 85.38 8.77
C MET A 151 -27.54 86.10 8.46
N GLU A 152 -28.36 85.56 7.55
CA GLU A 152 -29.65 86.15 7.17
C GLU A 152 -30.72 85.96 8.26
N ILE A 153 -30.62 84.90 9.07
CA ILE A 153 -31.54 84.63 10.19
C ILE A 153 -31.26 85.55 11.40
N VAL A 154 -30.05 86.10 11.52
CA VAL A 154 -29.63 86.94 12.64
C VAL A 154 -29.91 88.45 12.39
N ARG A 155 -30.25 88.84 11.16
CA ARG A 155 -30.61 90.22 10.79
C ARG A 155 -32.10 90.46 10.90
#